data_AF-A0A8J5TQ65-F1
#
_entry.id   AF-A0A8J5TQ65-F1
#
_cell.length_a   1.000
_cell.length_b   1.000
_cell.length_c   1.000
_cell.angle_alpha   90.00
_cell.angle_beta   90.00
_cell.angle_gamma   90.00
#
_symmetry.space_group_name_H-M   'P 1'
#
loop_
_entity.id
_entity.type
_entity.pdbx_description
1 polymer ?
#
loop_
_entity_poly.entity_id
_entity_poly.type
_entity_poly.pdbx_seq_one_letter_code
_entity_poly.pdbx_strand_id
1 'polypeptide(L)'
;MNLWMRLPKHPHIVAFDKNIVDKLEARCVGFTTEYAPGGTLEENKCRTFKLKWPTELVTVIDELNLNLGIAHQNIAPRNLLIDEEADSMMIFDFNFSGVIFTIYEIITRDETLRAVRHEEQNVLEIEQKDWVQHPDVQLDHPVSEFRKALREWSEKRRRGKQITAYKDAPNFIDWPDTPQPPTSERVVYYDGKPTTELKVLWSTERKRLLEQGKTVLNWQRLPQCKLKPGDRILETGEFITRA
;
A
#
# COMPACT_ATOMS: atom_id res chain seq x y z
N MET A 1 -4.79 -5.06 5.65
CA MET A 1 -4.52 -5.22 7.10
C MET A 1 -4.15 -6.65 7.48
N ASN A 2 -5.04 -7.65 7.34
CA ASN A 2 -4.81 -9.03 7.83
C ASN A 2 -3.51 -9.70 7.29
N LEU A 3 -3.17 -9.41 6.04
CA LEU A 3 -1.93 -9.81 5.37
C LEU A 3 -0.69 -9.19 6.01
N TRP A 4 -0.69 -7.87 6.18
CA TRP A 4 0.46 -7.09 6.67
C TRP A 4 0.89 -7.54 8.07
N MET A 5 -0.05 -7.85 8.96
CA MET A 5 0.23 -8.38 10.32
C MET A 5 0.92 -9.75 10.34
N ARG A 6 0.94 -10.49 9.23
CA ARG A 6 1.53 -11.85 9.12
C ARG A 6 2.82 -11.89 8.32
N LEU A 7 3.21 -10.78 7.70
CA LEU A 7 4.47 -10.72 6.98
C LEU A 7 5.64 -10.89 7.95
N PRO A 8 6.68 -11.68 7.60
CA PRO A 8 7.96 -11.63 8.28
C PRO A 8 8.49 -10.19 8.32
N LYS A 9 9.21 -9.83 9.39
CA LYS A 9 9.91 -8.53 9.43
C LYS A 9 10.88 -8.45 8.26
N HIS A 10 10.80 -7.39 7.48
CA HIS A 10 11.59 -7.20 6.27
C HIS A 10 12.03 -5.73 6.15
N PRO A 11 13.31 -5.42 5.87
CA PRO A 11 13.83 -4.04 5.92
C PRO A 11 13.14 -3.09 4.93
N HIS A 12 12.63 -3.61 3.81
CA HIS A 12 11.91 -2.83 2.79
C HIS A 12 10.38 -2.91 2.89
N ILE A 13 9.83 -3.39 4.02
CA ILE A 13 8.37 -3.35 4.29
C ILE A 13 8.19 -2.65 5.63
N VAL A 14 7.40 -1.58 5.66
CA VAL A 14 7.11 -0.87 6.93
C VAL A 14 6.52 -1.86 7.94
N ALA A 15 7.05 -1.90 9.17
CA ALA A 15 6.51 -2.82 10.16
C ALA A 15 5.11 -2.38 10.63
N PHE A 16 4.19 -3.35 10.68
CA PHE A 16 2.96 -3.23 11.44
C PHE A 16 3.28 -3.31 12.94
N ASP A 17 2.73 -2.40 13.77
CA ASP A 17 2.88 -2.45 15.23
C ASP A 17 1.62 -3.04 15.90
N LYS A 18 0.54 -2.26 16.01
CA LYS A 18 -0.66 -2.65 16.77
C LYS A 18 -1.97 -2.26 16.09
N ASN A 19 -3.01 -3.08 16.29
CA ASN A 19 -4.40 -2.68 16.03
C ASN A 19 -4.87 -1.66 17.07
N ILE A 20 -5.71 -0.72 16.66
CA ILE A 20 -6.44 0.19 17.54
C ILE A 20 -7.88 -0.30 17.59
N VAL A 21 -8.37 -0.62 18.79
CA VAL A 21 -9.76 -1.05 19.02
C VAL A 21 -10.53 0.00 19.81
N ASP A 22 -11.83 0.16 19.54
CA ASP A 22 -12.70 1.00 20.37
C ASP A 22 -13.07 0.30 21.69
N LYS A 23 -13.42 1.10 22.72
CA LYS A 23 -13.88 0.58 24.02
C LYS A 23 -15.38 0.28 24.07
N LEU A 24 -16.11 0.53 22.98
CA LEU A 24 -17.58 0.43 22.94
C LEU A 24 -18.02 -1.00 22.62
N GLU A 25 -17.42 -1.57 21.56
CA GLU A 25 -17.78 -2.88 20.99
C GLU A 25 -16.51 -3.69 20.63
N ALA A 26 -15.33 -3.26 21.10
CA ALA A 26 -14.02 -3.86 20.75
C ALA A 26 -13.72 -3.88 19.24
N ARG A 27 -14.35 -3.00 18.46
CA ARG A 27 -14.19 -2.94 17.00
C ARG A 27 -12.82 -2.39 16.64
N CYS A 28 -12.16 -2.99 15.65
CA CYS A 28 -10.93 -2.42 15.09
C CYS A 28 -11.25 -1.12 14.33
N VAL A 29 -10.73 0.02 14.81
CA VAL A 29 -10.96 1.36 14.26
C VAL A 29 -9.73 1.95 13.55
N GLY A 30 -8.57 1.30 13.67
CA GLY A 30 -7.34 1.70 13.00
C GLY A 30 -6.18 0.76 13.33
N PHE A 31 -4.98 1.14 12.92
CA PHE A 31 -3.74 0.47 13.27
C PHE A 31 -2.59 1.46 13.34
N THR A 32 -1.45 0.99 13.83
CA THR A 32 -0.19 1.74 13.98
C THR A 32 0.93 1.02 13.25
N THR A 33 1.93 1.78 12.82
CA THR A 33 3.10 1.32 12.09
C THR A 33 4.34 2.02 12.63
N GLU A 34 5.52 1.51 12.31
CA GLU A 34 6.75 2.29 12.46
C GLU A 34 6.67 3.57 11.60
N TYR A 35 7.28 4.67 12.09
CA TYR A 35 7.22 5.99 11.45
C TYR A 35 8.48 6.24 10.62
N ALA A 36 8.30 6.33 9.30
CA ALA A 36 9.35 6.69 8.36
C ALA A 36 9.46 8.23 8.24
N PRO A 37 10.55 8.86 8.71
CA PRO A 37 10.67 10.33 8.72
C PRO A 37 10.76 10.93 7.31
N GLY A 38 11.27 10.19 6.33
CA GLY A 38 11.39 10.67 4.96
C GLY A 38 10.08 10.83 4.22
N GLY A 39 8.95 10.32 4.74
CA GLY A 39 7.67 10.37 4.02
C GLY A 39 7.73 9.69 2.66
N THR A 40 6.67 9.88 1.88
CA THR A 40 6.44 9.17 0.62
C THR A 40 7.12 9.85 -0.57
N LEU A 41 7.26 9.12 -1.68
CA LEU A 41 7.69 9.67 -2.97
C LEU A 41 6.61 10.56 -3.63
N GLU A 42 5.36 10.51 -3.17
CA GLU A 42 4.30 11.43 -3.62
C GLU A 42 4.37 12.77 -2.88
N GLU A 43 4.70 12.77 -1.59
CA GLU A 43 4.86 13.97 -0.75
C GLU A 43 6.13 14.76 -1.10
N ASN A 44 7.30 14.09 -1.13
CA ASN A 44 8.57 14.76 -1.41
C ASN A 44 8.94 14.65 -2.91
N LYS A 45 8.24 15.42 -3.74
CA LYS A 45 8.45 15.42 -5.21
C LYS A 45 9.82 15.98 -5.66
N CYS A 46 10.52 16.72 -4.81
CA CYS A 46 11.82 17.33 -5.10
C CYS A 46 13.03 16.45 -4.73
N ARG A 47 12.79 15.32 -4.04
CA ARG A 47 13.82 14.35 -3.66
C ARG A 47 14.47 13.75 -4.91
N THR A 48 15.80 13.67 -4.93
CA THR A 48 16.55 12.92 -5.94
C THR A 48 16.14 11.44 -5.88
N PHE A 49 15.54 10.93 -6.95
CA PHE A 49 15.11 9.55 -7.05
C PHE A 49 16.30 8.66 -7.41
N LYS A 50 16.65 7.73 -6.51
CA LYS A 50 17.88 6.93 -6.62
C LYS A 50 17.65 5.61 -7.34
N LEU A 51 18.58 5.21 -8.21
CA LEU A 51 18.56 3.91 -8.91
C LEU A 51 18.57 2.72 -7.94
N LYS A 52 19.21 2.89 -6.77
CA LYS A 52 19.12 1.95 -5.63
C LYS A 52 17.66 1.55 -5.36
N TRP A 53 16.73 2.50 -5.36
CA TRP A 53 15.37 2.25 -4.88
C TRP A 53 14.53 1.35 -5.81
N PRO A 54 14.45 1.54 -7.14
CA PRO A 54 13.91 0.51 -8.04
C PRO A 54 14.50 -0.89 -7.81
N THR A 55 15.79 -1.01 -7.48
CA THR A 55 16.47 -2.29 -7.24
C THR A 55 16.03 -3.00 -5.95
N GLU A 56 15.98 -2.31 -4.80
CA GLU A 56 15.45 -2.94 -3.57
C GLU A 56 13.93 -3.19 -3.68
N LEU A 57 13.20 -2.34 -4.45
CA LEU A 57 11.78 -2.55 -4.74
C LEU A 57 11.52 -3.83 -5.55
N VAL A 58 12.24 -4.08 -6.66
CA VAL A 58 12.06 -5.35 -7.40
C VAL A 58 12.47 -6.57 -6.58
N THR A 59 13.42 -6.40 -5.66
CA THR A 59 13.86 -7.46 -4.73
C THR A 59 12.74 -7.82 -3.73
N VAL A 60 12.11 -6.85 -3.08
CA VAL A 60 10.99 -7.13 -2.15
C VAL A 60 9.74 -7.65 -2.88
N ILE A 61 9.52 -7.26 -4.14
CA ILE A 61 8.43 -7.80 -4.97
C ILE A 61 8.71 -9.23 -5.45
N ASP A 62 9.97 -9.58 -5.74
CA ASP A 62 10.37 -10.98 -5.95
C ASP A 62 10.16 -11.81 -4.67
N GLU A 63 10.54 -11.31 -3.49
CA GLU A 63 10.30 -11.99 -2.21
C GLU A 63 8.80 -12.21 -1.95
N LEU A 64 7.99 -11.15 -2.03
CA LEU A 64 6.54 -11.25 -1.82
C LEU A 64 5.89 -12.22 -2.82
N ASN A 65 6.16 -12.10 -4.12
CA ASN A 65 5.49 -12.92 -5.14
C ASN A 65 6.04 -14.35 -5.17
N LEU A 66 7.38 -14.51 -5.20
CA LEU A 66 8.05 -15.77 -5.53
C LEU A 66 8.35 -16.62 -4.31
N ASN A 67 8.51 -16.03 -3.12
CA ASN A 67 8.72 -16.75 -1.88
C ASN A 67 7.41 -16.93 -1.09
N LEU A 68 6.65 -15.83 -0.90
CA LEU A 68 5.49 -15.78 -0.01
C LEU A 68 4.12 -15.97 -0.70
N GLY A 69 4.08 -16.04 -2.04
CA GLY A 69 2.84 -16.19 -2.81
C GLY A 69 1.92 -14.95 -2.78
N ILE A 70 2.45 -13.81 -2.37
CA ILE A 70 1.74 -12.55 -2.17
C ILE A 70 2.01 -11.62 -3.35
N ALA A 71 0.96 -11.25 -4.06
CA ALA A 71 1.00 -10.08 -4.91
C ALA A 71 0.70 -8.85 -4.04
N HIS A 72 1.66 -7.92 -3.90
CA HIS A 72 1.43 -6.63 -3.20
C HIS A 72 0.25 -5.85 -3.83
N GLN A 73 0.09 -6.10 -5.12
CA GLN A 73 -0.89 -5.57 -6.02
C GLN A 73 -0.88 -4.03 -6.18
N ASN A 74 -0.79 -3.11 -5.19
CA ASN A 74 -0.59 -1.63 -5.41
C ASN A 74 0.84 -1.20 -5.18
N ILE A 75 1.52 -0.77 -6.23
CA ILE A 75 2.81 -0.12 -6.15
C ILE A 75 2.60 1.27 -6.75
N ALA A 76 2.69 2.31 -5.91
CA ALA A 76 2.43 3.71 -6.27
C ALA A 76 3.32 4.64 -5.43
N PRO A 77 3.60 5.88 -5.86
CA PRO A 77 4.53 6.75 -5.13
C PRO A 77 4.07 7.09 -3.70
N ARG A 78 2.75 7.19 -3.48
CA ARG A 78 2.12 7.33 -2.15
C ARG A 78 2.33 6.13 -1.20
N ASN A 79 2.71 4.98 -1.75
CA ASN A 79 2.90 3.72 -1.03
C ASN A 79 4.38 3.30 -0.92
N LEU A 80 5.28 4.18 -1.37
CA LEU A 80 6.73 4.04 -1.28
C LEU A 80 7.27 5.14 -0.35
N LEU A 81 7.73 4.73 0.83
CA LEU A 81 8.36 5.59 1.84
C LEU A 81 9.88 5.49 1.72
N ILE A 82 10.59 6.52 2.17
CA ILE A 82 12.05 6.48 2.33
C ILE A 82 12.39 6.50 3.82
N ASP A 83 13.21 5.53 4.24
CA ASP A 83 14.00 5.63 5.46
C ASP A 83 15.23 6.49 5.15
N GLU A 84 15.33 7.67 5.78
CA GLU A 84 16.45 8.59 5.59
C GLU A 84 17.71 8.18 6.36
N GLU A 85 17.58 7.33 7.39
CA GLU A 85 18.72 6.82 8.16
C GLU A 85 19.40 5.66 7.41
N ALA A 86 18.61 4.75 6.81
CA ALA A 86 19.12 3.65 5.99
C ALA A 86 19.35 4.00 4.51
N ASP A 87 18.88 5.17 4.04
CA ASP A 87 18.80 5.58 2.64
C ASP A 87 18.12 4.54 1.72
N SER A 88 17.13 3.84 2.25
CA SER A 88 16.44 2.72 1.58
C SER A 88 14.94 2.97 1.51
N MET A 89 14.27 2.39 0.50
CA MET A 89 12.81 2.47 0.46
C MET A 89 12.15 1.41 1.35
N MET A 90 10.92 1.71 1.72
CA MET A 90 9.98 0.77 2.30
C MET A 90 8.66 0.83 1.55
N ILE A 91 8.04 -0.32 1.30
CA ILE A 91 6.69 -0.42 0.73
C ILE A 91 5.65 -0.64 1.84
N PHE A 92 4.44 -0.13 1.63
CA PHE A 92 3.28 -0.37 2.48
C PHE A 92 1.96 -0.30 1.68
N ASP A 93 0.85 -0.65 2.33
CA ASP A 93 -0.52 -0.60 1.77
C ASP A 93 -0.72 -1.40 0.45
N PHE A 94 -1.03 -2.69 0.63
CA PHE A 94 -1.16 -3.72 -0.39
C PHE A 94 -2.54 -3.63 -1.09
N ASN A 95 -2.63 -2.86 -2.20
CA ASN A 95 -3.78 -2.42 -3.07
C ASN A 95 -3.81 -3.00 -4.54
N PHE A 96 -4.10 -2.23 -5.64
CA PHE A 96 -3.82 -2.57 -7.08
C PHE A 96 -3.02 -1.48 -7.92
N SER A 97 -2.00 -1.88 -8.73
CA SER A 97 -1.00 -1.19 -9.64
C SER A 97 0.44 -1.84 -9.65
N GLY A 98 1.16 -1.89 -10.78
CA GLY A 98 2.46 -2.63 -10.91
C GLY A 98 3.77 -1.81 -10.97
N VAL A 99 4.92 -2.41 -10.58
CA VAL A 99 6.25 -1.74 -10.42
C VAL A 99 6.64 -0.84 -11.60
N ILE A 100 6.61 -1.36 -12.83
CA ILE A 100 7.13 -0.65 -14.00
C ILE A 100 6.29 0.60 -14.30
N PHE A 101 4.98 0.56 -14.03
CA PHE A 101 4.08 1.71 -14.11
C PHE A 101 4.49 2.77 -13.08
N THR A 102 4.76 2.35 -11.84
CA THR A 102 5.20 3.24 -10.75
C THR A 102 6.48 4.00 -11.10
N ILE A 103 7.51 3.30 -11.61
CA ILE A 103 8.80 3.94 -11.89
C ILE A 103 8.70 4.85 -13.13
N TYR A 104 7.91 4.47 -14.14
CA TYR A 104 7.58 5.35 -15.26
C TYR A 104 6.95 6.66 -14.76
N GLU A 105 5.89 6.57 -13.96
CA GLU A 105 5.15 7.72 -13.41
C GLU A 105 6.05 8.64 -12.57
N ILE A 106 6.97 8.08 -11.78
CA ILE A 106 7.94 8.87 -10.98
C ILE A 106 8.88 9.67 -11.89
N ILE A 107 9.40 9.06 -12.96
CA ILE A 107 10.41 9.66 -13.84
C ILE A 107 9.80 10.68 -14.81
N THR A 108 8.64 10.37 -15.38
CA THR A 108 8.01 11.18 -16.45
C THR A 108 6.96 12.16 -15.92
N ARG A 109 6.45 11.95 -14.70
CA ARG A 109 5.24 12.60 -14.16
C ARG A 109 3.98 12.39 -15.02
N ASP A 110 4.00 11.42 -15.95
CA ASP A 110 2.83 11.02 -16.74
C ASP A 110 1.90 10.11 -15.91
N GLU A 111 0.90 10.73 -15.30
CA GLU A 111 -0.16 10.04 -14.55
C GLU A 111 -1.29 9.50 -15.44
N THR A 112 -1.26 9.65 -16.78
CA THR A 112 -2.38 9.23 -17.66
C THR A 112 -2.69 7.74 -17.58
N LEU A 113 -1.66 6.91 -17.30
CA LEU A 113 -1.80 5.47 -17.14
C LEU A 113 -2.59 5.08 -15.88
N ARG A 114 -2.75 5.97 -14.89
CA ARG A 114 -3.63 5.76 -13.72
C ARG A 114 -5.12 5.71 -14.11
N ALA A 115 -5.51 6.27 -15.26
CA ALA A 115 -6.89 6.23 -15.76
C ALA A 115 -7.25 4.91 -16.45
N VAL A 116 -6.24 4.11 -16.85
CA VAL A 116 -6.44 2.79 -17.45
C VAL A 116 -6.68 1.77 -16.34
N ARG A 117 -7.72 0.95 -16.48
CA ARG A 117 -8.03 -0.12 -15.52
C ARG A 117 -6.89 -1.12 -15.40
N HIS A 118 -6.63 -1.61 -14.20
CA HIS A 118 -5.49 -2.51 -13.94
C HIS A 118 -5.56 -3.84 -14.72
N GLU A 119 -6.76 -4.27 -15.12
CA GLU A 119 -6.96 -5.45 -15.98
C GLU A 119 -6.63 -5.19 -17.46
N GLU A 120 -6.62 -3.92 -17.87
CA GLU A 120 -6.35 -3.44 -19.24
C GLU A 120 -4.90 -2.90 -19.39
N GLN A 121 -4.16 -2.81 -18.27
CA GLN A 121 -2.79 -2.29 -18.23
C GLN A 121 -1.77 -3.28 -18.82
N ASN A 122 -1.12 -2.89 -19.91
CA ASN A 122 -0.11 -3.69 -20.60
C ASN A 122 1.32 -3.21 -20.33
N VAL A 123 2.14 -4.05 -19.68
CA VAL A 123 3.54 -3.71 -19.34
C VAL A 123 4.42 -3.49 -20.58
N LEU A 124 4.12 -4.17 -21.69
CA LEU A 124 4.93 -4.08 -22.92
C LEU A 124 4.87 -2.69 -23.55
N GLU A 125 3.73 -1.99 -23.40
CA GLU A 125 3.57 -0.62 -23.90
C GLU A 125 4.50 0.36 -23.17
N ILE A 126 4.70 0.17 -21.86
CA ILE A 126 5.65 1.01 -21.09
C ILE A 126 7.10 0.62 -21.38
N GLU A 127 7.40 -0.67 -21.52
CA GLU A 127 8.75 -1.11 -21.89
C GLU A 127 9.18 -0.52 -23.25
N GLN A 128 8.23 -0.41 -24.20
CA GLN A 128 8.43 0.14 -25.55
C GLN A 128 8.35 1.67 -25.66
N LYS A 129 7.54 2.35 -24.83
CA LYS A 129 7.45 3.82 -24.77
C LYS A 129 8.83 4.47 -24.61
N ASP A 130 8.97 5.69 -25.10
CA ASP A 130 10.12 6.51 -24.68
C ASP A 130 9.86 7.14 -23.29
N TRP A 131 10.90 7.23 -22.49
CA TRP A 131 10.81 7.70 -21.10
C TRP A 131 11.50 9.06 -21.01
N VAL A 132 10.74 10.11 -21.34
CA VAL A 132 11.21 11.50 -21.22
C VAL A 132 11.19 11.90 -19.74
N GLN A 133 12.36 12.17 -19.17
CA GLN A 133 12.48 12.68 -17.80
C GLN A 133 11.79 14.03 -17.67
N HIS A 134 10.95 14.19 -16.65
CA HIS A 134 10.32 15.48 -16.35
C HIS A 134 11.36 16.49 -15.83
N PRO A 135 11.32 17.78 -16.22
CA PRO A 135 12.32 18.77 -15.79
C PRO A 135 12.52 18.88 -14.28
N ASP A 136 11.42 18.78 -13.52
CA ASP A 136 11.45 18.87 -12.05
C ASP A 136 11.88 17.56 -11.34
N VAL A 137 12.13 16.47 -12.08
CA VAL A 137 12.57 15.20 -11.52
C VAL A 137 14.09 15.13 -11.53
N GLN A 138 14.68 14.96 -10.35
CA GLN A 138 16.10 14.72 -10.17
C GLN A 138 16.37 13.22 -10.06
N LEU A 139 17.33 12.70 -10.84
CA LEU A 139 17.78 11.32 -10.79
C LEU A 139 19.27 11.28 -10.44
N ASP A 140 19.72 10.24 -9.74
CA ASP A 140 21.15 10.00 -9.46
C ASP A 140 21.89 9.31 -10.63
N HIS A 141 21.15 8.71 -11.56
CA HIS A 141 21.62 8.03 -12.76
C HIS A 141 20.77 8.44 -13.98
N PRO A 142 21.26 8.29 -15.23
CA PRO A 142 20.43 8.52 -16.41
C PRO A 142 19.28 7.51 -16.49
N VAL A 143 18.14 7.93 -17.08
CA VAL A 143 16.93 7.10 -17.29
C VAL A 143 17.23 5.73 -17.94
N SER A 144 18.27 5.64 -18.76
CA SER A 144 18.73 4.39 -19.39
C SER A 144 19.04 3.29 -18.37
N GLU A 145 19.69 3.61 -17.23
CA GLU A 145 20.03 2.60 -16.22
C GLU A 145 18.79 2.15 -15.44
N PHE A 146 17.85 3.06 -15.14
CA PHE A 146 16.55 2.71 -14.56
C PHE A 146 15.78 1.74 -15.48
N ARG A 147 15.68 2.06 -16.77
CA ARG A 147 15.03 1.19 -17.77
C ARG A 147 15.74 -0.15 -17.94
N LYS A 148 17.07 -0.17 -17.87
CA LYS A 148 17.89 -1.38 -17.96
C LYS A 148 17.65 -2.32 -16.78
N ALA A 149 17.72 -1.82 -15.54
CA ALA A 149 17.46 -2.62 -14.34
C ALA A 149 16.05 -3.24 -14.34
N LEU A 150 15.02 -2.46 -14.72
CA LEU A 150 13.65 -2.95 -14.82
C LEU A 150 13.48 -3.99 -15.94
N ARG A 151 14.13 -3.80 -17.09
CA ARG A 151 14.12 -4.75 -18.22
C ARG A 151 14.79 -6.08 -17.84
N GLU A 152 15.97 -6.02 -17.22
CA GLU A 152 16.72 -7.19 -16.75
C GLU A 152 15.90 -8.01 -15.74
N TRP A 153 15.23 -7.34 -14.80
CA TRP A 153 14.29 -7.98 -13.86
C TRP A 153 13.06 -8.59 -14.57
N SER A 154 12.42 -7.83 -15.46
CA SER A 154 11.25 -8.27 -16.23
C SER A 154 11.56 -9.49 -17.11
N GLU A 155 12.72 -9.49 -17.78
CA GLU A 155 13.23 -10.65 -18.52
C GLU A 155 13.58 -11.85 -17.62
N LYS A 156 14.25 -11.62 -16.48
CA LYS A 156 14.53 -12.67 -15.48
C LYS A 156 13.22 -13.33 -15.02
N ARG A 157 12.17 -12.55 -14.78
CA ARG A 157 10.83 -13.05 -14.44
C ARG A 157 10.20 -13.85 -15.58
N ARG A 158 10.22 -13.34 -16.81
CA ARG A 158 9.69 -14.05 -18.00
C ARG A 158 10.39 -15.38 -18.26
N ARG A 159 11.69 -15.48 -17.97
CA ARG A 159 12.48 -16.73 -18.06
C ARG A 159 12.37 -17.65 -16.83
N GLY A 160 11.88 -17.13 -15.70
CA GLY A 160 11.83 -17.85 -14.42
C GLY A 160 10.59 -18.73 -14.23
N LYS A 161 10.48 -19.35 -13.06
CA LYS A 161 9.27 -20.08 -12.65
C LYS A 161 8.07 -19.12 -12.61
N GLN A 162 7.06 -19.39 -13.42
CA GLN A 162 5.78 -18.70 -13.30
C GLN A 162 5.01 -19.29 -12.12
N ILE A 163 4.45 -18.42 -11.28
CA ILE A 163 3.56 -18.77 -10.17
C ILE A 163 2.15 -18.43 -10.61
N THR A 164 1.26 -19.43 -10.64
CA THR A 164 -0.12 -19.28 -11.10
C THR A 164 -1.12 -19.36 -9.95
N ALA A 165 -0.77 -20.06 -8.88
CA ALA A 165 -1.46 -20.04 -7.59
C ALA A 165 -0.50 -19.64 -6.46
N TYR A 166 -0.99 -18.95 -5.42
CA TYR A 166 -0.14 -18.55 -4.29
C TYR A 166 0.57 -19.73 -3.61
N LYS A 167 -0.04 -20.92 -3.64
CA LYS A 167 0.52 -22.18 -3.10
C LYS A 167 1.71 -22.74 -3.90
N ASP A 168 2.00 -22.20 -5.09
CA ASP A 168 3.20 -22.58 -5.84
C ASP A 168 4.48 -21.93 -5.28
N ALA A 169 4.34 -20.95 -4.39
CA ALA A 169 5.45 -20.31 -3.69
C ALA A 169 5.93 -21.20 -2.52
N PRO A 170 7.24 -21.34 -2.28
CA PRO A 170 7.79 -22.31 -1.34
C PRO A 170 7.48 -21.99 0.13
N ASN A 171 7.29 -20.72 0.48
CA ASN A 171 6.95 -20.26 1.83
C ASN A 171 5.61 -19.48 1.80
N PHE A 172 4.63 -19.98 1.03
CA PHE A 172 3.34 -19.30 0.89
C PHE A 172 2.69 -19.05 2.25
N ILE A 173 2.15 -17.84 2.46
CA ILE A 173 1.40 -17.55 3.69
C ILE A 173 0.01 -18.17 3.56
N ASP A 174 -0.26 -19.17 4.40
CA ASP A 174 -1.59 -19.78 4.47
C ASP A 174 -2.58 -18.84 5.16
N TRP A 175 -3.80 -18.79 4.63
CA TRP A 175 -4.83 -17.85 5.06
C TRP A 175 -5.78 -18.53 6.05
N PRO A 176 -5.75 -18.19 7.35
CA PRO A 176 -6.77 -18.68 8.26
C PRO A 176 -8.13 -18.11 7.85
N ASP A 177 -9.16 -18.95 7.89
CA ASP A 177 -10.53 -18.54 7.63
C ASP A 177 -10.88 -17.33 8.50
N THR A 178 -11.20 -16.22 7.83
CA THR A 178 -11.55 -15.00 8.53
C THR A 178 -13.04 -15.12 8.89
N PRO A 179 -13.42 -15.07 10.18
CA PRO A 179 -14.81 -15.30 10.59
C PRO A 179 -15.72 -14.29 9.89
N GLN A 180 -16.72 -14.82 9.19
CA GLN A 180 -17.61 -14.01 8.38
C GLN A 180 -18.44 -13.08 9.28
N PRO A 181 -18.44 -11.75 9.05
CA PRO A 181 -19.22 -10.84 9.87
C PRO A 181 -20.73 -11.04 9.63
N PRO A 182 -21.59 -10.70 10.61
CA PRO A 182 -23.05 -10.77 10.43
C PRO A 182 -23.52 -10.02 9.19
N THR A 183 -24.58 -10.52 8.56
CA THR A 183 -25.27 -9.80 7.48
C THR A 183 -25.81 -8.47 7.98
N SER A 184 -25.71 -7.46 7.13
CA SER A 184 -26.17 -6.09 7.41
C SER A 184 -27.12 -5.63 6.31
N GLU A 185 -28.25 -5.04 6.72
CA GLU A 185 -29.20 -4.43 5.80
C GLU A 185 -28.58 -3.25 5.06
N ARG A 186 -28.52 -3.33 3.72
CA ARG A 186 -28.05 -2.29 2.82
C ARG A 186 -29.18 -1.89 1.87
N VAL A 187 -29.52 -0.61 1.83
CA VAL A 187 -30.32 -0.06 0.73
C VAL A 187 -29.44 0.00 -0.52
N VAL A 188 -29.89 -0.66 -1.59
CA VAL A 188 -29.28 -0.63 -2.92
C VAL A 188 -30.32 -0.06 -3.88
N TYR A 189 -29.90 0.86 -4.74
CA TYR A 189 -30.78 1.48 -5.73
C TYR A 189 -30.63 0.76 -7.08
N TYR A 190 -31.67 0.04 -7.48
CA TYR A 190 -31.80 -0.53 -8.82
C TYR A 190 -32.83 0.29 -9.59
N ASP A 191 -32.48 0.79 -10.78
CA ASP A 191 -33.35 1.65 -11.61
C ASP A 191 -34.00 2.81 -10.85
N GLY A 192 -33.24 3.42 -9.93
CA GLY A 192 -33.68 4.51 -9.06
C GLY A 192 -34.59 4.10 -7.89
N LYS A 193 -34.96 2.82 -7.76
CA LYS A 193 -35.82 2.31 -6.68
C LYS A 193 -34.98 1.73 -5.53
N PRO A 194 -35.21 2.16 -4.27
CA PRO A 194 -34.51 1.59 -3.12
C PRO A 194 -35.01 0.18 -2.82
N THR A 195 -34.08 -0.77 -2.74
CA THR A 195 -34.33 -2.15 -2.29
C THR A 195 -33.42 -2.46 -1.10
N THR A 196 -33.97 -3.00 -0.02
CA THR A 196 -33.18 -3.46 1.13
C THR A 196 -32.68 -4.87 0.90
N GLU A 197 -31.37 -5.07 0.94
CA GLU A 197 -30.71 -6.37 0.82
C GLU A 197 -29.88 -6.69 2.08
N LEU A 198 -29.88 -7.95 2.51
CA LEU A 198 -28.94 -8.44 3.50
C LEU A 198 -27.60 -8.77 2.81
N LYS A 199 -26.55 -8.00 3.11
CA LYS A 199 -25.19 -8.22 2.57
C LYS A 199 -24.18 -8.34 3.70
N VAL A 200 -23.24 -9.26 3.55
CA VAL A 200 -22.07 -9.38 4.43
C VAL A 200 -21.15 -8.19 4.16
N LEU A 201 -20.81 -7.42 5.19
CA LEU A 201 -19.97 -6.23 5.09
C LEU A 201 -18.72 -6.41 5.93
N TRP A 202 -17.57 -6.55 5.27
CA TRP A 202 -16.25 -6.65 5.92
C TRP A 202 -15.77 -5.34 6.56
N SER A 203 -16.39 -4.22 6.20
CA SER A 203 -16.21 -2.91 6.82
C SER A 203 -17.55 -2.17 6.84
N THR A 204 -17.78 -1.36 7.87
CA THR A 204 -18.94 -0.45 7.93
C THR A 204 -18.47 0.97 8.15
N GLU A 205 -18.95 1.89 7.31
CA GLU A 205 -18.65 3.31 7.42
C GLU A 205 -19.26 3.93 8.68
N ARG A 206 -18.50 4.79 9.38
CA ARG A 206 -18.97 5.53 10.55
C ARG A 206 -20.26 6.31 10.28
N LYS A 207 -20.38 6.93 9.10
CA LYS A 207 -21.56 7.69 8.66
C LYS A 207 -22.82 6.82 8.73
N ARG A 208 -22.74 5.58 8.24
CA ARG A 208 -23.85 4.63 8.21
C ARG A 208 -24.21 4.09 9.59
N LEU A 209 -23.24 3.91 10.49
CA LEU A 209 -23.51 3.56 11.88
C LEU A 209 -24.29 4.69 12.58
N LEU A 210 -23.91 5.95 12.35
CA LEU A 210 -24.64 7.12 12.85
C LEU A 210 -26.06 7.22 12.27
N GLU A 211 -26.24 7.00 10.96
CA GLU A 211 -27.56 6.94 10.30
C GLU A 211 -28.46 5.83 10.88
N GLN A 212 -27.87 4.73 11.37
CA GLN A 212 -28.57 3.65 12.09
C GLN A 212 -28.79 3.94 13.59
N GLY A 213 -28.47 5.14 14.08
CA GLY A 213 -28.55 5.50 15.50
C GLY A 213 -27.59 4.73 16.42
N LYS A 214 -26.57 4.06 15.86
CA LYS A 214 -25.59 3.28 16.62
C LYS A 214 -24.52 4.18 17.23
N THR A 215 -24.06 3.80 18.43
CA THR A 215 -22.98 4.52 19.10
C THR A 215 -21.65 4.26 18.40
N VAL A 216 -20.99 5.33 17.96
CA VAL A 216 -19.66 5.30 17.37
C VAL A 216 -18.69 6.11 18.21
N LEU A 217 -17.44 5.66 18.28
CA LEU A 217 -16.36 6.48 18.83
C LEU A 217 -16.10 7.66 17.88
N ASN A 218 -16.23 8.89 18.37
CA ASN A 218 -15.90 10.10 17.62
C ASN A 218 -14.39 10.34 17.60
N TRP A 219 -13.63 9.38 17.06
CA TRP A 219 -12.18 9.48 16.90
C TRP A 219 -11.83 10.10 15.55
N GLN A 220 -11.08 11.19 15.54
CA GLN A 220 -10.43 11.70 14.32
C GLN A 220 -8.97 11.26 14.32
N ARG A 221 -8.52 10.68 13.21
CA ARG A 221 -7.09 10.42 12.99
C ARG A 221 -6.38 11.78 12.98
N LEU A 222 -5.45 11.99 13.91
CA LEU A 222 -4.59 13.16 13.89
C LEU A 222 -3.80 13.22 12.57
N PRO A 223 -3.42 14.44 12.11
CA PRO A 223 -2.38 14.57 11.09
C PRO A 223 -1.15 13.75 11.46
N GLN A 224 -0.46 13.23 10.44
CA GLN A 224 0.67 12.33 10.62
C GLN A 224 1.78 13.00 11.45
N CYS A 225 2.00 12.48 12.66
CA CYS A 225 2.90 13.07 13.65
C CYS A 225 3.83 12.00 14.24
N LYS A 226 5.08 12.41 14.53
CA LYS A 226 6.08 11.57 15.18
C LYS A 226 5.88 11.62 16.70
N LEU A 227 5.60 10.49 17.33
CA LEU A 227 5.56 10.37 18.78
C LEU A 227 6.97 10.30 19.37
N LYS A 228 7.21 11.02 20.46
CA LYS A 228 8.42 10.89 21.29
C LYS A 228 8.19 9.81 22.37
N PRO A 229 9.26 9.21 22.91
CA PRO A 229 9.14 8.30 24.06
C PRO A 229 8.46 8.99 25.25
N GLY A 230 7.28 8.49 25.63
CA GLY A 230 6.47 9.05 26.72
C GLY A 230 5.24 9.84 26.27
N ASP A 231 5.17 10.26 25.00
CA ASP A 231 3.96 10.84 24.42
C ASP A 231 2.83 9.80 24.39
N ARG A 232 1.58 10.26 24.57
CA ARG A 232 0.38 9.42 24.45
C ARG A 232 -0.66 10.12 23.59
N ILE A 233 -1.23 9.39 22.63
CA ILE A 233 -2.48 9.79 21.99
C ILE A 233 -3.62 9.04 22.69
N LEU A 234 -4.63 9.75 23.17
CA LEU A 234 -5.85 9.18 23.71
C LEU A 234 -6.81 8.75 22.59
N GLU A 235 -7.79 7.90 22.91
CA GLU A 235 -8.86 7.49 21.99
C GLU A 235 -9.76 8.65 21.52
N THR A 236 -9.67 9.80 22.17
CA THR A 236 -10.29 11.07 21.77
C THR A 236 -9.53 11.79 20.66
N GLY A 237 -8.30 11.37 20.36
CA GLY A 237 -7.35 12.13 19.54
C GLY A 237 -6.55 13.18 20.32
N GLU A 238 -6.74 13.29 21.64
CA GLU A 238 -5.97 14.21 22.48
C GLU A 238 -4.50 13.76 22.58
N PHE A 239 -3.58 14.72 22.41
CA PHE A 239 -2.14 14.50 22.47
C PHE A 239 -1.59 14.92 23.83
N ILE A 240 -1.06 13.98 24.60
CA ILE A 240 -0.43 14.22 25.90
C ILE A 240 1.08 14.08 25.71
N THR A 241 1.79 15.22 25.67
CA THR A 241 3.24 15.25 25.88
C THR A 241 3.55 15.02 27.35
N ARG A 242 4.52 14.16 27.63
CA ARG A 242 5.12 14.10 28.97
C ARG A 242 6.19 15.21 29.07
N ALA A 243 6.07 16.06 30.09
CA ALA A 243 7.07 17.08 30.43
C ALA A 243 8.37 16.43 30.94
#